data_AF-D9WB41-F1
#
_entry.id   AF-D9WB41-F1
#
_cell.length_a   1.000
_cell.length_b   1.000
_cell.length_c   1.000
_cell.angle_alpha   90.00
_cell.angle_beta   90.00
_cell.angle_gamma   90.00
#
_symmetry.space_group_name_H-M   'P 1'
#
loop_
_entity.id
_entity.type
_entity.pdbx_description
1 polymer ?
#
loop_
_entity_poly.entity_id
_entity_poly.type
_entity_poly.pdbx_seq_one_letter_code
_entity_poly.pdbx_strand_id
1 'polypeptide(L)'
;MSAETTQPPPGSDLSHTSITGSSSTVRTFVRQPRVLPSPVPGDSVALRPPPVYGDRTWTQKWRQPVLLAAPGILSSAALILTANGTATRLAGFLTLVSGVAIALVVALMHSSDGDVAHTTQQRRAYLRYLTDTRRQLHRTASLQREAQLRLHPEPSELRAVIARRGQLWERTHEDEDFVQVRVGTGPQSLATTLVAPAIPAGSDPVCADGLASLMQEYRTLAELPMAVSLRAFHHIHVCGTNEERIRNLVRSMVAQLVTLHGPDEVRVLVYAPVARSDEWEWIDYLPHVRPLPDDELPTLITGLADDSTSFTQLLTGIHGRAPFSREDFEGSPLCPHVLVVCDTLPIPSEAEWLLSEGRMGVTLIRLAPDTQGGTAVGLEFTVTDEDLSLETPNVRYVGQPDALTSRQAVRLARDLSGFRLADCRDETGNQAGHDDIPSP
;
A
#
# COMPACT_ATOMS: atom_id res chain seq x y z
N MET A 1 -29.20 22.84 93.04
CA MET A 1 -29.24 24.25 92.59
C MET A 1 -28.43 24.36 91.33
N SER A 2 -29.09 24.79 90.25
CA SER A 2 -28.60 25.46 89.02
C SER A 2 -27.20 25.11 88.51
N ALA A 3 -27.09 24.55 87.30
CA ALA A 3 -26.79 25.28 86.05
C ALA A 3 -25.46 26.06 86.19
N GLU A 4 -24.43 25.75 85.41
CA GLU A 4 -24.28 26.26 84.04
C GLU A 4 -22.95 25.74 83.48
N THR A 5 -22.94 25.14 82.28
CA THR A 5 -21.79 25.19 81.38
C THR A 5 -22.29 25.00 79.95
N THR A 6 -22.17 26.09 79.21
CA THR A 6 -22.59 26.29 77.83
C THR A 6 -21.57 25.71 76.84
N GLN A 7 -22.12 25.16 75.77
CA GLN A 7 -21.54 24.46 74.60
C GLN A 7 -20.60 25.34 73.74
N PRO A 8 -19.80 24.75 72.82
CA PRO A 8 -20.15 24.90 71.39
C PRO A 8 -19.86 23.60 70.56
N PRO A 9 -20.05 23.59 69.22
CA PRO A 9 -21.07 22.86 68.46
C PRO A 9 -20.60 21.49 67.87
N PRO A 10 -21.51 20.68 67.28
CA PRO A 10 -21.19 19.34 66.78
C PRO A 10 -20.82 19.30 65.29
N GLY A 11 -19.95 18.35 64.94
CA GLY A 11 -20.08 17.55 63.72
C GLY A 11 -19.24 17.94 62.51
N SER A 12 -18.10 17.26 62.34
CA SER A 12 -17.57 16.92 61.02
C SER A 12 -17.03 15.50 61.06
N ASP A 13 -17.94 14.53 60.90
CA ASP A 13 -17.62 13.12 60.74
C ASP A 13 -17.21 12.82 59.30
N LEU A 14 -16.15 12.03 59.18
CA LEU A 14 -15.52 11.59 57.95
C LEU A 14 -16.49 10.72 57.15
N SER A 15 -17.02 11.24 56.04
CA SER A 15 -17.82 10.45 55.10
C SER A 15 -16.90 9.64 54.18
N HIS A 16 -17.01 8.32 54.34
CA HIS A 16 -16.55 7.28 53.44
C HIS A 16 -16.77 7.64 51.95
N THR A 17 -15.71 7.72 51.17
CA THR A 17 -15.79 7.75 49.71
C THR A 17 -16.17 6.35 49.22
N SER A 18 -17.46 6.13 49.02
CA SER A 18 -17.97 4.98 48.30
C SER A 18 -17.48 5.03 46.85
N ILE A 19 -16.78 3.98 46.42
CA ILE A 19 -16.38 3.76 45.03
C ILE A 19 -17.65 3.42 44.25
N THR A 20 -18.25 4.43 43.59
CA THR A 20 -19.31 4.22 42.60
C THR A 20 -18.69 3.74 41.30
N GLY A 21 -19.20 2.59 40.81
CA GLY A 21 -18.79 1.95 39.58
C GLY A 21 -18.85 2.86 38.35
N SER A 22 -17.87 2.69 37.48
CA SER A 22 -17.75 3.38 36.19
C SER A 22 -18.94 3.03 35.29
N SER A 23 -19.94 3.91 35.24
CA SER A 23 -20.91 3.95 34.14
C SER A 23 -20.13 4.16 32.84
N SER A 24 -20.13 3.17 31.95
CA SER A 24 -19.57 3.32 30.61
C SER A 24 -20.45 4.28 29.82
N THR A 25 -20.07 5.55 29.80
CA THR A 25 -20.73 6.57 28.99
C THR A 25 -20.64 6.16 27.51
N VAL A 26 -21.79 5.76 26.96
CA VAL A 26 -21.95 5.49 25.53
C VAL A 26 -21.69 6.79 24.77
N ARG A 27 -20.75 6.77 23.82
CA ARG A 27 -20.38 7.93 23.02
C ARG A 27 -20.97 7.80 21.62
N THR A 28 -21.86 8.72 21.28
CA THR A 28 -22.36 8.86 19.91
C THR A 28 -21.22 9.33 18.99
N PHE A 29 -21.10 8.70 17.84
CA PHE A 29 -20.06 8.92 16.84
C PHE A 29 -20.72 9.29 15.51
N VAL A 30 -20.36 10.47 15.02
CA VAL A 30 -20.75 10.96 13.69
C VAL A 30 -19.55 10.77 12.77
N ARG A 31 -19.76 10.08 11.63
CA ARG A 31 -18.73 9.88 10.62
C ARG A 31 -18.23 11.22 10.11
N GLN A 32 -16.92 11.39 10.07
CA GLN A 32 -16.30 12.56 9.46
C GLN A 32 -16.22 12.36 7.93
N PRO A 33 -16.27 13.44 7.13
CA PRO A 33 -15.99 13.35 5.71
C PRO A 33 -14.63 12.70 5.47
N ARG A 34 -14.62 11.70 4.58
CA ARG A 34 -13.43 10.91 4.27
C ARG A 34 -12.35 11.79 3.62
N VAL A 35 -11.11 11.69 4.13
CA VAL A 35 -9.94 12.36 3.53
C VAL A 35 -9.09 11.31 2.81
N LEU A 36 -9.11 11.38 1.48
CA LEU A 36 -8.29 10.52 0.64
C LEU A 36 -6.82 10.94 0.67
N PRO A 37 -5.88 9.99 0.53
CA PRO A 37 -4.46 10.33 0.42
C PRO A 37 -4.19 11.13 -0.85
N SER A 38 -3.05 11.81 -0.87
CA SER A 38 -2.61 12.50 -2.09
C SER A 38 -2.48 11.50 -3.26
N PRO A 39 -2.95 11.85 -4.46
CA PRO A 39 -2.86 10.95 -5.61
C PRO A 39 -1.40 10.68 -5.97
N VAL A 40 -1.10 9.42 -6.23
CA VAL A 40 0.23 8.98 -6.65
C VAL A 40 0.32 9.08 -8.18
N PRO A 41 1.37 9.69 -8.75
CA PRO A 41 1.54 9.73 -10.19
C PRO A 41 1.59 8.33 -10.82
N GLY A 42 0.63 8.02 -11.70
CA GLY A 42 0.53 6.72 -12.40
C GLY A 42 1.05 6.74 -13.83
N ASP A 43 1.36 7.91 -14.38
CA ASP A 43 1.78 8.04 -15.79
C ASP A 43 3.08 7.27 -16.07
N SER A 44 3.17 6.66 -17.25
CA SER A 44 4.39 5.98 -17.66
C SER A 44 5.52 6.96 -17.97
N VAL A 45 6.72 6.68 -17.48
CA VAL A 45 7.92 7.51 -17.70
C VAL A 45 8.85 6.79 -18.65
N ALA A 46 8.98 7.34 -19.87
CA ALA A 46 9.95 6.88 -20.84
C ALA A 46 11.35 7.42 -20.51
N LEU A 47 12.28 6.50 -20.20
CA LEU A 47 13.66 6.86 -19.90
C LEU A 47 14.45 7.14 -21.19
N ARG A 48 15.42 8.06 -21.12
CA ARG A 48 16.28 8.36 -22.27
C ARG A 48 17.33 7.27 -22.46
N PRO A 49 17.68 6.90 -23.72
CA PRO A 49 18.77 5.97 -23.97
C PRO A 49 20.13 6.56 -23.54
N PRO A 50 21.09 5.71 -23.16
CA PRO A 50 22.45 6.16 -22.85
C PRO A 50 23.12 6.80 -24.08
N PRO A 51 24.06 7.75 -23.87
CA PRO A 51 24.76 8.38 -24.98
C PRO A 51 25.62 7.35 -25.73
N VAL A 52 25.60 7.45 -27.06
CA VAL A 52 26.46 6.68 -27.96
C VAL A 52 27.62 7.56 -28.35
N TYR A 53 28.83 7.04 -28.22
CA TYR A 53 30.01 7.70 -28.77
C TYR A 53 30.23 7.16 -30.17
N GLY A 54 29.92 7.98 -31.18
CA GLY A 54 30.28 7.65 -32.54
C GLY A 54 31.80 7.72 -32.70
N ASP A 55 32.40 6.66 -33.23
CA ASP A 55 33.73 6.77 -33.80
C ASP A 55 33.67 7.82 -34.91
N ARG A 56 34.24 9.00 -34.68
CA ARG A 56 34.44 9.97 -35.76
C ARG A 56 35.16 9.24 -36.87
N THR A 57 34.50 9.11 -38.02
CA THR A 57 35.08 8.46 -39.19
C THR A 57 36.43 9.09 -39.51
N TRP A 58 37.35 8.31 -40.09
CA TRP A 58 38.66 8.82 -40.53
C TRP A 58 38.52 10.14 -41.30
N THR A 59 37.52 10.24 -42.18
CA THR A 59 37.22 11.46 -42.93
C THR A 59 36.89 12.66 -42.05
N GLN A 60 36.16 12.48 -40.94
CA GLN A 60 35.82 13.55 -39.99
C GLN A 60 36.97 13.93 -39.04
N LYS A 61 37.90 13.01 -38.78
CA LYS A 61 39.15 13.29 -38.05
C LYS A 61 40.12 14.13 -38.90
N TRP A 62 40.21 13.86 -40.21
CA TRP A 62 41.14 14.56 -41.10
C TRP A 62 40.56 15.81 -41.78
N ARG A 63 39.23 16.03 -41.72
CA ARG A 63 38.59 17.16 -42.43
C ARG A 63 39.16 18.53 -42.07
N GLN A 64 39.32 18.83 -40.78
CA GLN A 64 39.83 20.12 -40.32
C GLN A 64 41.34 20.32 -40.61
N PRO A 65 42.25 19.38 -40.29
CA PRO A 65 43.66 19.54 -40.62
C PRO A 65 43.91 19.58 -42.13
N VAL A 66 43.16 18.80 -42.93
CA VAL A 66 43.25 18.86 -44.40
C VAL A 66 42.78 20.20 -44.93
N LEU A 67 41.67 20.76 -44.41
CA LEU A 67 41.16 22.06 -44.84
C LEU A 67 42.11 23.21 -44.48
N LEU A 68 42.77 23.15 -43.33
CA LEU A 68 43.80 24.12 -42.92
C LEU A 68 45.10 23.98 -43.74
N ALA A 69 45.49 22.76 -44.10
CA ALA A 69 46.72 22.51 -44.86
C ALA A 69 46.54 22.64 -46.39
N ALA A 70 45.30 22.57 -46.89
CA ALA A 70 45.00 22.58 -48.31
C ALA A 70 45.61 23.78 -49.07
N PRO A 71 45.55 25.04 -48.59
CA PRO A 71 46.14 26.17 -49.29
C PRO A 71 47.66 26.05 -49.48
N GLY A 72 48.37 25.56 -48.45
CA GLY A 72 49.83 25.35 -48.50
C GLY A 72 50.22 24.22 -49.46
N ILE A 73 49.45 23.13 -49.48
CA ILE A 73 49.66 22.00 -50.40
C ILE A 73 49.36 22.40 -51.85
N LEU A 74 48.23 23.09 -52.10
CA LEU A 74 47.84 23.60 -53.42
C LEU A 74 48.84 24.61 -53.97
N SER A 75 49.28 25.57 -53.14
CA SER A 75 50.29 26.57 -53.53
C SER A 75 51.64 25.92 -53.85
N SER A 76 52.03 24.89 -53.11
CA SER A 76 53.29 24.17 -53.35
C SER A 76 53.25 23.35 -54.63
N ALA A 77 52.12 22.67 -54.90
CA ALA A 77 51.93 21.90 -56.13
C ALA A 77 51.97 22.79 -57.38
N ALA A 78 51.34 23.97 -57.32
CA ALA A 78 51.39 24.96 -58.40
C ALA A 78 52.84 25.38 -58.69
N LEU A 79 53.61 25.75 -57.66
CA LEU A 79 55.02 26.16 -57.82
C LEU A 79 55.92 25.06 -58.38
N ILE A 80 55.68 23.80 -58.04
CA ILE A 80 56.46 22.67 -58.57
C ILE A 80 56.16 22.43 -60.05
N LEU A 81 54.88 22.53 -60.45
CA LEU A 81 54.41 22.23 -61.80
C LEU A 81 54.70 23.37 -62.81
N THR A 82 54.65 24.63 -62.39
CA THR A 82 54.80 25.78 -63.29
C THR A 82 56.22 26.33 -63.39
N ALA A 83 57.17 25.84 -62.57
CA ALA A 83 58.49 26.45 -62.47
C ALA A 83 59.59 25.77 -63.32
N ASN A 84 60.33 26.61 -64.05
CA ASN A 84 61.44 26.21 -64.93
C ASN A 84 62.82 26.19 -64.24
N GLY A 85 62.92 26.55 -62.95
CA GLY A 85 64.18 26.60 -62.19
C GLY A 85 64.27 25.54 -61.08
N THR A 86 65.47 25.01 -60.85
CA THR A 86 65.75 24.05 -59.75
C THR A 86 65.53 24.68 -58.37
N ALA A 87 65.89 25.97 -58.19
CA ALA A 87 65.70 26.68 -56.94
C ALA A 87 64.22 26.88 -56.55
N THR A 88 63.36 27.18 -57.53
CA THR A 88 61.91 27.34 -57.32
C THR A 88 61.21 26.01 -57.02
N ARG A 89 61.66 24.90 -57.62
CA ARG A 89 61.16 23.55 -57.29
C ARG A 89 61.58 23.14 -55.87
N LEU A 90 62.79 23.49 -55.45
CA LEU A 90 63.26 23.25 -54.08
C LEU A 90 62.44 24.05 -53.05
N ALA A 91 62.14 25.32 -53.35
CA ALA A 91 61.26 26.14 -52.52
C ALA A 91 59.86 25.54 -52.37
N GLY A 92 59.26 25.06 -53.47
CA GLY A 92 57.97 24.37 -53.44
C GLY A 92 57.99 23.06 -52.65
N PHE A 93 59.12 22.33 -52.65
CA PHE A 93 59.28 21.12 -51.85
C PHE A 93 59.36 21.43 -50.35
N LEU A 94 60.10 22.48 -49.97
CA LEU A 94 60.22 22.92 -48.58
C LEU A 94 58.88 23.40 -47.99
N THR A 95 58.07 24.14 -48.76
CA THR A 95 56.74 24.57 -48.33
C THR A 95 55.77 23.41 -48.19
N LEU A 96 55.88 22.37 -49.04
CA LEU A 96 55.10 21.15 -48.92
C LEU A 96 55.41 20.38 -47.64
N VAL A 97 56.70 20.20 -47.32
CA VAL A 97 57.14 19.53 -46.08
C VAL A 97 56.68 20.31 -44.84
N SER A 98 56.80 21.64 -44.86
CA SER A 98 56.33 22.49 -43.77
C SER A 98 54.80 22.42 -43.62
N GLY A 99 54.04 22.43 -44.72
CA GLY A 99 52.58 22.29 -44.70
C GLY A 99 52.12 20.95 -44.13
N VAL A 100 52.79 19.85 -44.49
CA VAL A 100 52.51 18.52 -43.94
C VAL A 100 52.88 18.44 -42.45
N ALA A 101 54.00 19.05 -42.04
CA ALA A 101 54.41 19.10 -40.64
C ALA A 101 53.41 19.87 -39.77
N ILE A 102 52.93 21.03 -40.26
CA ILE A 102 51.89 21.82 -39.56
C ILE A 102 50.58 21.03 -39.49
N ALA A 103 50.17 20.38 -40.59
CA ALA A 103 48.98 19.53 -40.60
C ALA A 103 49.05 18.41 -39.56
N LEU A 104 50.22 17.77 -39.44
CA LEU A 104 50.46 16.70 -38.47
C LEU A 104 50.42 17.23 -37.02
N VAL A 105 51.06 18.37 -36.74
CA VAL A 105 51.03 18.99 -35.40
C VAL A 105 49.61 19.40 -35.02
N VAL A 106 48.86 20.03 -35.93
CA VAL A 106 47.47 20.43 -35.70
C VAL A 106 46.57 19.20 -35.49
N ALA A 107 46.77 18.13 -36.27
CA ALA A 107 46.04 16.88 -36.09
C ALA A 107 46.35 16.21 -34.74
N LEU A 108 47.60 16.22 -34.29
CA LEU A 108 48.00 15.69 -32.98
C LEU A 108 47.38 16.53 -31.84
N MET A 109 47.35 17.87 -31.96
CA MET A 109 46.77 18.75 -30.95
C MET A 109 45.23 18.65 -30.87
N HIS A 110 44.54 18.40 -31.99
CA HIS A 110 43.06 18.37 -32.02
C HIS A 110 42.46 16.97 -31.86
N SER A 111 43.27 15.91 -31.93
CA SER A 111 42.76 14.52 -31.96
C SER A 111 42.44 13.93 -30.59
N SER A 112 42.94 14.48 -29.48
CA SER A 112 42.75 13.91 -28.15
C SER A 112 41.82 14.72 -27.24
N ASP A 113 42.01 16.03 -27.15
CA ASP A 113 41.49 16.77 -25.99
C ASP A 113 40.02 17.18 -26.15
N GLY A 114 39.61 17.56 -27.36
CA GLY A 114 38.22 17.98 -27.62
C GLY A 114 37.21 16.83 -27.56
N ASP A 115 37.58 15.67 -28.09
CA ASP A 115 36.70 14.49 -28.12
C ASP A 115 36.54 13.89 -26.70
N VAL A 116 37.61 13.83 -25.90
CA VAL A 116 37.55 13.36 -24.50
C VAL A 116 36.74 14.32 -23.62
N ALA A 117 36.88 15.63 -23.82
CA ALA A 117 36.10 16.63 -23.07
C ALA A 117 34.60 16.54 -23.40
N HIS A 118 34.24 16.41 -24.67
CA HIS A 118 32.85 16.32 -25.11
C HIS A 118 32.17 15.04 -24.62
N THR A 119 32.83 13.89 -24.76
CA THR A 119 32.32 12.59 -24.25
C THR A 119 32.13 12.64 -22.73
N THR A 120 33.10 13.21 -22.00
CA THR A 120 32.99 13.40 -20.54
C THR A 120 31.81 14.32 -20.18
N GLN A 121 31.59 15.38 -20.93
CA GLN A 121 30.46 16.30 -20.71
C GLN A 121 29.12 15.60 -20.93
N GLN A 122 28.99 14.81 -21.99
CA GLN A 122 27.79 14.01 -22.29
C GLN A 122 27.52 12.98 -21.19
N ARG A 123 28.54 12.23 -20.76
CA ARG A 123 28.46 11.31 -19.62
C ARG A 123 27.95 12.03 -18.37
N ARG A 124 28.58 13.15 -18.01
CA ARG A 124 28.17 13.96 -16.85
C ARG A 124 26.74 14.48 -16.96
N ALA A 125 26.28 14.85 -18.14
CA ALA A 125 24.90 15.29 -18.36
C ALA A 125 23.91 14.13 -18.18
N TYR A 126 24.22 12.96 -18.71
CA TYR A 126 23.37 11.78 -18.58
C TYR A 126 23.29 11.27 -17.13
N LEU A 127 24.42 11.20 -16.42
CA LEU A 127 24.43 10.80 -15.01
C LEU A 127 23.68 11.80 -14.10
N ARG A 128 23.71 13.10 -14.43
CA ARG A 128 22.86 14.10 -13.77
C ARG A 128 21.38 13.83 -14.03
N TYR A 129 21.01 13.56 -15.29
CA TYR A 129 19.64 13.16 -15.64
C TYR A 129 19.18 11.92 -14.85
N LEU A 130 20.01 10.87 -14.75
CA LEU A 130 19.69 9.69 -13.93
C LEU A 130 19.52 10.03 -12.44
N THR A 131 20.35 10.94 -11.92
CA THR A 131 20.26 11.39 -10.52
C THR A 131 18.96 12.15 -10.26
N ASP A 132 18.58 13.06 -11.15
CA ASP A 132 17.34 13.82 -11.03
C ASP A 132 16.11 12.90 -11.17
N THR A 133 16.18 11.96 -12.12
CA THR A 133 15.15 10.91 -12.29
C THR A 133 15.03 10.05 -11.04
N ARG A 134 16.15 9.63 -10.43
CA ARG A 134 16.14 8.89 -9.15
C ARG A 134 15.42 9.67 -8.05
N ARG A 135 15.70 10.96 -7.88
CA ARG A 135 15.00 11.78 -6.87
C ARG A 135 13.49 11.84 -7.12
N GLN A 136 13.08 11.95 -8.38
CA GLN A 136 11.66 11.91 -8.75
C GLN A 136 11.02 10.56 -8.41
N LEU A 137 11.65 9.45 -8.79
CA LEU A 137 11.14 8.10 -8.50
C LEU A 137 11.10 7.80 -7.00
N HIS A 138 12.11 8.25 -6.25
CA HIS A 138 12.12 8.13 -4.80
C HIS A 138 10.95 8.89 -4.14
N ARG A 139 10.67 10.10 -4.63
CA ARG A 139 9.50 10.87 -4.17
C ARG A 139 8.19 10.15 -4.50
N THR A 140 8.04 9.63 -5.71
CA THR A 140 6.86 8.83 -6.10
C THR A 140 6.72 7.59 -5.21
N ALA A 141 7.80 6.83 -4.99
CA ALA A 141 7.78 5.65 -4.13
C ALA A 141 7.39 5.99 -2.69
N SER A 142 7.86 7.13 -2.18
CA SER A 142 7.49 7.62 -0.84
C SER A 142 6.01 7.99 -0.76
N LEU A 143 5.49 8.70 -1.76
CA LEU A 143 4.06 9.03 -1.85
C LEU A 143 3.18 7.78 -1.99
N GLN A 144 3.62 6.78 -2.76
CA GLN A 144 2.94 5.50 -2.87
C GLN A 144 2.86 4.78 -1.54
N ARG A 145 3.99 4.68 -0.81
CA ARG A 145 4.03 4.06 0.51
C ARG A 145 3.14 4.81 1.50
N GLU A 146 3.21 6.14 1.53
CA GLU A 146 2.38 6.97 2.41
C GLU A 146 0.89 6.79 2.11
N ALA A 147 0.50 6.81 0.83
CA ALA A 147 -0.89 6.61 0.42
C ALA A 147 -1.39 5.21 0.82
N GLN A 148 -0.59 4.17 0.61
CA GLN A 148 -0.97 2.81 0.98
C GLN A 148 -1.00 2.59 2.49
N LEU A 149 -0.06 3.14 3.26
CA LEU A 149 -0.08 3.05 4.73
C LEU A 149 -1.25 3.85 5.33
N ARG A 150 -1.63 4.96 4.71
CA ARG A 150 -2.86 5.67 5.06
C ARG A 150 -4.07 4.76 4.85
N LEU A 151 -4.20 4.14 3.67
CA LEU A 151 -5.34 3.27 3.32
C LEU A 151 -5.37 1.98 4.14
N HIS A 152 -4.20 1.40 4.41
CA HIS A 152 -4.03 0.12 5.07
C HIS A 152 -3.03 0.27 6.23
N PRO A 153 -3.45 0.93 7.33
CA PRO A 153 -2.59 1.16 8.48
C PRO A 153 -2.09 -0.14 9.08
N GLU A 154 -0.93 -0.10 9.71
CA GLU A 154 -0.38 -1.27 10.41
C GLU A 154 -1.28 -1.70 11.58
N PRO A 155 -1.31 -3.00 11.93
CA PRO A 155 -2.12 -3.48 13.06
C PRO A 155 -1.80 -2.79 14.39
N SER A 156 -0.53 -2.40 14.57
CA SER A 156 -0.02 -1.64 15.72
C SER A 156 -0.62 -0.22 15.83
N GLU A 157 -0.99 0.38 14.70
CA GLU A 157 -1.49 1.75 14.60
C GLU A 157 -3.03 1.85 14.71
N LEU A 158 -3.76 0.74 14.62
CA LEU A 158 -5.23 0.73 14.64
C LEU A 158 -5.81 1.41 15.89
N ARG A 159 -5.18 1.24 17.05
CA ARG A 159 -5.61 1.94 18.27
C ARG A 159 -5.42 3.45 18.19
N ALA A 160 -4.37 3.92 17.50
CA ALA A 160 -4.15 5.34 17.23
C ALA A 160 -5.16 5.88 16.21
N VAL A 161 -5.62 5.05 15.26
CA VAL A 161 -6.74 5.38 14.36
C VAL A 161 -8.03 5.60 15.17
N ILE A 162 -8.38 4.67 16.07
CA ILE A 162 -9.55 4.78 16.95
C ILE A 162 -9.46 6.03 17.82
N ALA A 163 -8.30 6.31 18.41
CA ALA A 163 -8.09 7.46 19.27
C ALA A 163 -8.23 8.80 18.52
N ARG A 164 -7.70 8.89 17.29
CA ARG A 164 -7.77 10.09 16.43
C ARG A 164 -9.16 10.33 15.85
N ARG A 165 -9.99 9.29 15.72
CA ARG A 165 -11.39 9.32 15.23
C ARG A 165 -11.58 9.74 13.77
N GLY A 166 -10.68 10.50 13.17
CA GLY A 166 -10.84 11.01 11.80
C GLY A 166 -10.90 9.94 10.71
N GLN A 167 -10.34 8.76 10.97
CA GLN A 167 -10.35 7.60 10.05
C GLN A 167 -11.21 6.44 10.59
N LEU A 168 -11.83 6.59 11.76
CA LEU A 168 -12.68 5.57 12.35
C LEU A 168 -13.96 5.46 11.53
N TRP A 169 -14.26 4.28 11.01
CA TRP A 169 -15.48 4.01 10.24
C TRP A 169 -15.67 4.93 9.02
N GLU A 170 -14.58 5.31 8.37
CA GLU A 170 -14.61 6.21 7.22
C GLU A 170 -15.02 5.52 5.91
N ARG A 171 -14.98 4.18 5.85
CA ARG A 171 -15.30 3.40 4.64
C ARG A 171 -16.76 2.98 4.60
N THR A 172 -17.35 3.10 3.42
CA THR A 172 -18.74 2.80 3.09
C THR A 172 -18.83 1.88 1.88
N HIS A 173 -20.00 1.31 1.61
CA HIS A 173 -20.22 0.44 0.45
C HIS A 173 -19.97 1.10 -0.92
N GLU A 174 -20.01 2.43 -1.00
CA GLU A 174 -19.74 3.20 -2.22
C GLU A 174 -18.24 3.31 -2.54
N ASP A 175 -17.38 3.07 -1.56
CA ASP A 175 -15.93 3.21 -1.71
C ASP A 175 -15.31 2.00 -2.44
N GLU A 176 -14.33 2.24 -3.32
CA GLU A 176 -13.61 1.16 -4.03
C GLU A 176 -12.85 0.22 -3.09
N ASP A 177 -12.41 0.73 -1.93
CA ASP A 177 -11.71 -0.03 -0.90
C ASP A 177 -12.63 -0.60 0.20
N PHE A 178 -13.94 -0.62 -0.07
CA PHE A 178 -14.92 -1.28 0.80
C PHE A 178 -14.57 -2.76 1.01
N VAL A 179 -14.48 -3.15 2.28
CA VAL A 179 -14.13 -4.50 2.74
C VAL A 179 -12.77 -5.00 2.18
N GLN A 180 -11.85 -4.07 1.89
CA GLN A 180 -10.45 -4.40 1.66
C GLN A 180 -9.69 -4.47 2.97
N VAL A 181 -9.04 -5.60 3.21
CA VAL A 181 -8.34 -5.91 4.46
C VAL A 181 -6.88 -6.26 4.18
N ARG A 182 -5.98 -5.59 4.89
CA ARG A 182 -4.55 -5.83 4.93
C ARG A 182 -4.27 -7.17 5.61
N VAL A 183 -3.44 -7.95 4.95
CA VAL A 183 -3.01 -9.28 5.41
C VAL A 183 -1.53 -9.32 5.75
N GLY A 184 -0.77 -8.30 5.35
CA GLY A 184 0.67 -8.28 5.52
C GLY A 184 1.35 -7.20 4.70
N THR A 185 2.66 -7.35 4.53
CA THR A 185 3.47 -6.51 3.64
C THR A 185 4.20 -7.34 2.60
N GLY A 186 4.38 -6.82 1.40
CA GLY A 186 5.04 -7.56 0.34
C GLY A 186 5.57 -6.66 -0.77
N PRO A 187 6.24 -7.27 -1.76
CA PRO A 187 6.75 -6.57 -2.92
C PRO A 187 5.61 -6.12 -3.84
N GLN A 188 5.61 -4.86 -4.27
CA GLN A 188 4.70 -4.35 -5.31
C GLN A 188 5.45 -3.48 -6.31
N SER A 189 4.95 -3.39 -7.54
CA SER A 189 5.53 -2.49 -8.54
C SER A 189 5.29 -1.03 -8.19
N LEU A 190 6.20 -0.16 -8.62
CA LEU A 190 6.02 1.28 -8.56
C LEU A 190 4.80 1.69 -9.39
N ALA A 191 3.96 2.61 -8.87
CA ALA A 191 2.76 3.10 -9.56
C ALA A 191 3.08 3.72 -10.92
N THR A 192 4.18 4.47 -11.01
CA THR A 192 4.74 4.98 -12.26
C THR A 192 5.44 3.85 -13.01
N THR A 193 4.92 3.47 -14.18
CA THR A 193 5.56 2.45 -15.02
C THR A 193 6.79 3.01 -15.72
N LEU A 194 7.95 2.39 -15.51
CA LEU A 194 9.20 2.75 -16.18
C LEU A 194 9.32 2.05 -17.54
N VAL A 195 9.35 2.84 -18.62
CA VAL A 195 9.54 2.30 -19.98
C VAL A 195 11.01 2.33 -20.35
N ALA A 196 11.58 1.13 -20.55
CA ALA A 196 12.97 0.94 -20.94
C ALA A 196 13.22 1.43 -22.38
N PRO A 197 14.27 2.25 -22.63
CA PRO A 197 14.66 2.60 -23.98
C PRO A 197 15.41 1.45 -24.65
N ALA A 198 15.39 1.41 -25.98
CA ALA A 198 16.32 0.58 -26.74
C ALA A 198 17.75 1.09 -26.52
N ILE A 199 18.67 0.22 -26.09
CA ILE A 199 20.07 0.56 -25.86
C ILE A 199 20.83 0.37 -27.18
N PRO A 200 21.32 1.46 -27.83
CA PRO A 200 22.04 1.33 -29.09
C PRO A 200 23.41 0.65 -28.90
N ALA A 201 23.92 0.01 -29.95
CA ALA A 201 25.28 -0.51 -29.97
C ALA A 201 26.30 0.65 -29.84
N GLY A 202 27.36 0.45 -29.03
CA GLY A 202 28.36 1.48 -28.76
C GLY A 202 27.96 2.52 -27.69
N SER A 203 26.91 2.23 -26.92
CA SER A 203 26.53 3.04 -25.76
C SER A 203 27.63 3.06 -24.69
N ASP A 204 27.73 4.17 -23.96
CA ASP A 204 28.64 4.29 -22.82
C ASP A 204 28.32 3.25 -21.72
N PRO A 205 29.23 2.31 -21.39
CA PRO A 205 28.95 1.23 -20.44
C PRO A 205 28.59 1.75 -19.05
N VAL A 206 29.19 2.87 -18.60
CA VAL A 206 28.88 3.48 -17.30
C VAL A 206 27.45 4.02 -17.26
N CYS A 207 27.00 4.65 -18.36
CA CYS A 207 25.65 5.18 -18.46
C CYS A 207 24.61 4.07 -18.61
N ALA A 208 24.93 3.01 -19.36
CA ALA A 208 24.08 1.84 -19.52
C ALA A 208 23.89 1.09 -18.19
N ASP A 209 24.98 0.87 -17.44
CA ASP A 209 24.94 0.25 -16.12
C ASP A 209 24.16 1.10 -15.11
N GLY A 210 24.36 2.42 -15.11
CA GLY A 210 23.59 3.33 -14.26
C GLY A 210 22.08 3.32 -14.56
N LEU A 211 21.70 3.22 -15.83
CA LEU A 211 20.30 3.07 -16.24
C LEU A 211 19.71 1.73 -15.78
N ALA A 212 20.43 0.63 -16.01
CA ALA A 212 20.00 -0.71 -15.60
C ALA A 212 19.83 -0.79 -14.07
N SER A 213 20.78 -0.24 -13.32
CA SER A 213 20.72 -0.16 -11.85
C SER A 213 19.50 0.63 -11.37
N LEU A 214 19.23 1.79 -11.98
CA LEU A 214 18.04 2.60 -11.64
C LEU A 214 16.74 1.83 -11.90
N MET A 215 16.64 1.17 -13.05
CA MET A 215 15.46 0.37 -13.39
C MET A 215 15.26 -0.79 -12.42
N GLN A 216 16.33 -1.48 -12.04
CA GLN A 216 16.27 -2.59 -11.11
C GLN A 216 15.88 -2.12 -9.69
N GLU A 217 16.40 -0.98 -9.26
CA GLU A 217 16.11 -0.36 -7.95
C GLU A 217 14.62 0.00 -7.80
N TYR A 218 14.00 0.55 -8.84
CA TYR A 218 12.60 1.02 -8.80
C TYR A 218 11.59 0.10 -9.49
N ARG A 219 12.00 -1.12 -9.89
CA ARG A 219 11.09 -2.11 -10.49
C ARG A 219 10.04 -2.58 -9.47
N THR A 220 10.48 -2.80 -8.24
CA THR A 220 9.68 -3.37 -7.16
C THR A 220 10.01 -2.64 -5.86
N LEU A 221 8.98 -2.12 -5.20
CA LEU A 221 9.05 -1.56 -3.86
C LEU A 221 8.80 -2.68 -2.84
N ALA A 222 9.69 -2.81 -1.87
CA ALA A 222 9.53 -3.75 -0.77
C ALA A 222 8.63 -3.18 0.33
N GLU A 223 8.10 -4.09 1.16
CA GLU A 223 7.39 -3.77 2.42
C GLU A 223 6.20 -2.83 2.22
N LEU A 224 5.41 -3.06 1.17
CA LEU A 224 4.17 -2.35 0.93
C LEU A 224 2.97 -3.14 1.43
N PRO A 225 1.96 -2.48 2.06
CA PRO A 225 0.76 -3.17 2.54
C PRO A 225 0.08 -3.99 1.45
N MET A 226 -0.07 -5.28 1.68
CA MET A 226 -0.87 -6.17 0.83
C MET A 226 -2.27 -6.24 1.41
N ALA A 227 -3.26 -5.81 0.63
CA ALA A 227 -4.67 -5.89 0.99
C ALA A 227 -5.43 -6.82 0.04
N VAL A 228 -6.41 -7.51 0.59
CA VAL A 228 -7.30 -8.43 -0.11
C VAL A 228 -8.72 -7.88 0.02
N SER A 229 -9.42 -7.78 -1.12
CA SER A 229 -10.85 -7.48 -1.11
C SER A 229 -11.63 -8.73 -0.73
N LEU A 230 -12.32 -8.69 0.41
CA LEU A 230 -13.18 -9.81 0.83
C LEU A 230 -14.39 -9.94 -0.10
N ARG A 231 -14.82 -8.88 -0.78
CA ARG A 231 -15.91 -8.93 -1.77
C ARG A 231 -15.60 -9.82 -2.97
N ALA A 232 -14.32 -10.03 -3.29
CA ALA A 232 -13.92 -10.84 -4.43
C ALA A 232 -13.99 -12.35 -4.15
N PHE A 233 -14.21 -12.76 -2.90
CA PHE A 233 -14.19 -14.16 -2.47
C PHE A 233 -15.28 -14.43 -1.43
N HIS A 234 -16.14 -15.42 -1.68
CA HIS A 234 -17.07 -15.90 -0.66
C HIS A 234 -16.40 -16.79 0.39
N HIS A 235 -15.26 -17.39 0.05
CA HIS A 235 -14.51 -18.30 0.92
C HIS A 235 -12.99 -18.05 0.85
N ILE A 236 -12.39 -17.88 2.02
CA ILE A 236 -10.96 -17.74 2.25
C ILE A 236 -10.51 -18.85 3.20
N HIS A 237 -9.54 -19.64 2.76
CA HIS A 237 -8.92 -20.69 3.55
C HIS A 237 -7.60 -20.19 4.11
N VAL A 238 -7.42 -20.20 5.43
CA VAL A 238 -6.15 -19.85 6.08
C VAL A 238 -5.56 -21.08 6.71
N CYS A 239 -4.44 -21.55 6.15
CA CYS A 239 -3.75 -22.75 6.54
C CYS A 239 -2.33 -22.45 7.04
N GLY A 240 -1.78 -23.35 7.86
CA GLY A 240 -0.44 -23.20 8.41
C GLY A 240 -0.17 -24.17 9.56
N THR A 241 1.10 -24.43 9.85
CA THR A 241 1.51 -25.37 10.90
C THR A 241 1.33 -24.81 12.31
N ASN A 242 1.36 -23.48 12.44
CA ASN A 242 1.24 -22.78 13.72
C ASN A 242 -0.13 -22.11 13.84
N GLU A 243 -1.05 -22.73 14.58
CA GLU A 243 -2.41 -22.22 14.77
C GLU A 243 -2.45 -20.81 15.38
N GLU A 244 -1.51 -20.46 16.27
CA GLU A 244 -1.48 -19.13 16.88
C GLU A 244 -1.14 -18.06 15.84
N ARG A 245 -0.21 -18.33 14.92
CA ARG A 245 0.12 -17.41 13.81
C ARG A 245 -1.08 -17.20 12.87
N ILE A 246 -1.80 -18.27 12.54
CA ILE A 246 -3.03 -18.19 11.75
C ILE A 246 -4.06 -17.30 12.47
N ARG A 247 -4.32 -17.58 13.76
CA ARG A 247 -5.24 -16.75 14.56
C ARG A 247 -4.77 -15.30 14.66
N ASN A 248 -3.47 -15.05 14.83
CA ASN A 248 -2.91 -13.69 14.88
C ASN A 248 -3.16 -12.91 13.58
N LEU A 249 -3.01 -13.56 12.42
CA LEU A 249 -3.32 -12.97 11.12
C LEU A 249 -4.82 -12.66 10.99
N VAL A 250 -5.68 -13.63 11.28
CA VAL A 250 -7.14 -13.41 11.18
C VAL A 250 -7.62 -12.36 12.17
N ARG A 251 -7.11 -12.34 13.41
CA ARG A 251 -7.40 -11.26 14.38
C ARG A 251 -6.96 -9.89 13.84
N SER A 252 -5.80 -9.81 13.17
CA SER A 252 -5.34 -8.58 12.52
C SER A 252 -6.31 -8.12 11.42
N MET A 253 -6.75 -9.05 10.56
CA MET A 253 -7.71 -8.80 9.50
C MET A 253 -9.05 -8.28 10.07
N VAL A 254 -9.61 -8.98 11.05
CA VAL A 254 -10.86 -8.58 11.71
C VAL A 254 -10.71 -7.21 12.35
N ALA A 255 -9.62 -6.98 13.11
CA ALA A 255 -9.37 -5.72 13.79
C ALA A 255 -9.29 -4.53 12.83
N GLN A 256 -8.62 -4.68 11.69
CA GLN A 256 -8.57 -3.62 10.70
C GLN A 256 -9.94 -3.38 10.06
N LEU A 257 -10.67 -4.45 9.73
CA LEU A 257 -12.00 -4.36 9.14
C LEU A 257 -12.96 -3.55 10.04
N VAL A 258 -13.04 -3.90 11.32
CA VAL A 258 -13.94 -3.25 12.30
C VAL A 258 -13.50 -1.85 12.73
N THR A 259 -12.24 -1.50 12.49
CA THR A 259 -11.72 -0.15 12.73
C THR A 259 -12.07 0.79 11.58
N LEU A 260 -12.02 0.31 10.33
CA LEU A 260 -12.22 1.15 9.14
C LEU A 260 -13.68 1.19 8.65
N HIS A 261 -14.51 0.22 9.04
CA HIS A 261 -15.92 0.14 8.67
C HIS A 261 -16.82 0.23 9.89
N GLY A 262 -17.91 0.99 9.79
CA GLY A 262 -18.91 1.08 10.84
C GLY A 262 -19.70 -0.23 11.02
N PRO A 263 -20.38 -0.39 12.16
CA PRO A 263 -21.23 -1.55 12.38
C PRO A 263 -22.31 -1.68 11.29
N ASP A 264 -22.93 -0.59 10.87
CA ASP A 264 -23.91 -0.51 9.78
C ASP A 264 -23.44 -1.00 8.42
N GLU A 265 -22.13 -1.05 8.18
CA GLU A 265 -21.59 -1.54 6.91
C GLU A 265 -21.04 -2.96 7.03
N VAL A 266 -20.58 -3.37 8.21
CA VAL A 266 -19.94 -4.67 8.44
C VAL A 266 -20.41 -5.34 9.74
N ARG A 267 -20.68 -6.64 9.66
CA ARG A 267 -20.92 -7.54 10.79
C ARG A 267 -19.81 -8.57 10.90
N VAL A 268 -19.56 -9.02 12.13
CA VAL A 268 -18.58 -10.09 12.40
C VAL A 268 -19.25 -11.20 13.19
N LEU A 269 -19.09 -12.43 12.72
CA LEU A 269 -19.54 -13.65 13.37
C LEU A 269 -18.36 -14.59 13.50
N VAL A 270 -18.20 -15.21 14.66
CA VAL A 270 -17.14 -16.18 14.90
C VAL A 270 -17.76 -17.47 15.44
N TYR A 271 -17.38 -18.58 14.83
CA TYR A 271 -17.66 -19.92 15.33
C TYR A 271 -16.37 -20.54 15.86
N ALA A 272 -16.33 -20.74 17.17
CA ALA A 272 -15.21 -21.35 17.87
C ALA A 272 -15.71 -22.15 19.09
N PRO A 273 -15.47 -23.47 19.18
CA PRO A 273 -15.90 -24.34 20.26
C PRO A 273 -15.40 -23.84 21.58
N VAL A 274 -16.05 -24.26 22.65
CA VAL A 274 -15.69 -23.92 24.04
C VAL A 274 -14.19 -24.06 24.34
N ALA A 275 -13.49 -25.03 23.72
CA ALA A 275 -12.05 -25.20 23.92
C ALA A 275 -11.17 -24.07 23.32
N ARG A 276 -11.73 -23.26 22.41
CA ARG A 276 -11.07 -22.18 21.65
C ARG A 276 -11.81 -20.83 21.78
N SER A 277 -12.93 -20.76 22.49
CA SER A 277 -13.74 -19.56 22.64
C SER A 277 -12.96 -18.39 23.24
N ASP A 278 -12.03 -18.67 24.16
CA ASP A 278 -11.20 -17.66 24.83
C ASP A 278 -10.30 -16.86 23.86
N GLU A 279 -9.96 -17.45 22.71
CA GLU A 279 -9.19 -16.75 21.65
C GLU A 279 -10.02 -15.67 20.94
N TRP A 280 -11.35 -15.74 21.06
CA TRP A 280 -12.32 -14.95 20.30
C TRP A 280 -13.33 -14.18 21.16
N GLU A 281 -13.31 -14.33 22.50
CA GLU A 281 -14.18 -13.60 23.45
C GLU A 281 -14.16 -12.08 23.21
N TRP A 282 -13.05 -11.54 22.70
CA TRP A 282 -12.89 -10.12 22.40
C TRP A 282 -13.92 -9.58 21.38
N ILE A 283 -14.51 -10.45 20.55
CA ILE A 283 -15.49 -10.11 19.52
C ILE A 283 -16.78 -9.56 20.14
N ASP A 284 -17.20 -10.08 21.29
CA ASP A 284 -18.44 -9.65 21.95
C ASP A 284 -18.38 -8.22 22.51
N TYR A 285 -17.17 -7.65 22.64
CA TYR A 285 -17.01 -6.25 23.03
C TYR A 285 -17.25 -5.28 21.86
N LEU A 286 -17.21 -5.76 20.61
CA LEU A 286 -17.30 -4.93 19.42
C LEU A 286 -18.72 -4.36 19.24
N PRO A 287 -18.86 -3.13 18.70
CA PRO A 287 -20.17 -2.62 18.31
C PRO A 287 -20.75 -3.35 17.09
N HIS A 288 -19.93 -4.04 16.30
CA HIS A 288 -20.28 -4.77 15.07
C HIS A 288 -21.10 -6.05 15.29
N VAL A 289 -21.17 -6.53 16.53
CA VAL A 289 -21.99 -7.69 16.88
C VAL A 289 -23.32 -7.28 17.49
N ARG A 290 -23.58 -5.98 17.67
CA ARG A 290 -24.84 -5.52 18.28
C ARG A 290 -25.94 -5.44 17.23
N PRO A 291 -27.22 -5.62 17.64
CA PRO A 291 -28.35 -5.36 16.76
C PRO A 291 -28.38 -3.88 16.36
N LEU A 292 -28.67 -3.61 15.09
CA LEU A 292 -29.03 -2.26 14.64
C LEU A 292 -30.55 -2.09 14.60
N PRO A 293 -31.04 -0.83 14.70
CA PRO A 293 -32.44 -0.53 14.42
C PRO A 293 -32.81 -0.97 13.00
N ASP A 294 -34.01 -1.53 12.83
CA ASP A 294 -34.56 -1.96 11.52
C ASP A 294 -33.78 -3.09 10.80
N ASP A 295 -32.88 -3.81 11.50
CA ASP A 295 -32.11 -4.93 10.92
C ASP A 295 -32.95 -6.21 10.83
N GLU A 296 -33.02 -6.82 9.64
CA GLU A 296 -33.64 -8.12 9.39
C GLU A 296 -32.73 -9.29 9.80
N LEU A 297 -31.45 -9.02 10.07
CA LEU A 297 -30.53 -10.01 10.62
C LEU A 297 -30.95 -10.35 12.06
N PRO A 298 -30.88 -11.64 12.46
CA PRO A 298 -31.20 -12.04 13.82
C PRO A 298 -30.39 -11.19 14.79
N THR A 299 -31.06 -10.67 15.83
CA THR A 299 -30.44 -9.90 16.90
C THR A 299 -29.20 -10.66 17.38
N LEU A 300 -28.03 -10.22 16.92
CA LEU A 300 -26.77 -10.76 17.37
C LEU A 300 -26.61 -10.27 18.81
N ILE A 301 -27.03 -11.10 19.77
CA ILE A 301 -26.80 -10.81 21.19
C ILE A 301 -25.33 -11.12 21.51
N THR A 302 -24.76 -12.09 20.80
CA THR A 302 -23.35 -12.47 20.82
C THR A 302 -22.84 -12.63 19.38
N GLY A 303 -21.60 -12.22 19.13
CA GLY A 303 -20.93 -12.47 17.85
C GLY A 303 -20.18 -13.80 17.84
N LEU A 304 -19.97 -14.39 19.02
CA LEU A 304 -19.34 -15.68 19.21
C LEU A 304 -20.38 -16.79 19.39
N ALA A 305 -20.27 -17.85 18.60
CA ALA A 305 -20.98 -19.12 18.77
C ALA A 305 -20.00 -20.23 19.16
N ASP A 306 -20.29 -20.90 20.27
CA ASP A 306 -19.50 -22.00 20.83
C ASP A 306 -20.04 -23.40 20.49
N ASP A 307 -21.27 -23.47 19.98
CA ASP A 307 -21.91 -24.69 19.49
C ASP A 307 -22.52 -24.53 18.09
N SER A 308 -22.72 -25.65 17.38
CA SER A 308 -23.20 -25.67 16.00
C SER A 308 -24.65 -25.20 15.85
N THR A 309 -25.48 -25.35 16.89
CA THR A 309 -26.89 -24.93 16.89
C THR A 309 -26.95 -23.41 16.97
N SER A 310 -26.23 -22.81 17.92
CA SER A 310 -26.06 -21.37 18.05
C SER A 310 -25.50 -20.77 16.76
N PHE A 311 -24.47 -21.38 16.18
CA PHE A 311 -23.92 -20.94 14.89
C PHE A 311 -24.96 -20.94 13.76
N THR A 312 -25.73 -22.02 13.62
CA THR A 312 -26.76 -22.13 12.57
C THR A 312 -27.90 -21.11 12.78
N GLN A 313 -28.25 -20.82 14.03
CA GLN A 313 -29.22 -19.77 14.37
C GLN A 313 -28.74 -18.39 13.90
N LEU A 314 -27.46 -18.04 14.14
CA LEU A 314 -26.88 -16.77 13.69
C LEU A 314 -26.87 -16.65 12.15
N LEU A 315 -26.72 -17.77 11.44
CA LEU A 315 -26.73 -17.80 9.97
C LEU A 315 -28.12 -17.71 9.35
N THR A 316 -29.20 -17.88 10.12
CA THR A 316 -30.57 -17.99 9.57
C THR A 316 -31.00 -16.75 8.79
N GLY A 317 -30.61 -15.55 9.22
CA GLY A 317 -30.92 -14.29 8.50
C GLY A 317 -30.05 -14.05 7.25
N ILE A 318 -28.98 -14.82 7.07
CA ILE A 318 -28.02 -14.65 5.97
C ILE A 318 -28.37 -15.56 4.79
N HIS A 319 -29.00 -16.71 5.07
CA HIS A 319 -29.30 -17.73 4.07
C HIS A 319 -30.19 -17.22 2.93
N GLY A 320 -31.07 -16.24 3.20
CA GLY A 320 -31.98 -15.66 2.19
C GLY A 320 -31.34 -14.74 1.16
N ARG A 321 -30.05 -14.40 1.31
CA ARG A 321 -29.34 -13.51 0.37
C ARG A 321 -29.13 -14.17 -1.00
N ALA A 322 -28.93 -13.35 -2.03
CA ALA A 322 -28.62 -13.84 -3.37
C ALA A 322 -27.31 -14.68 -3.36
N PRO A 323 -27.18 -15.71 -4.22
CA PRO A 323 -25.94 -16.47 -4.40
C PRO A 323 -24.77 -15.55 -4.76
N PHE A 324 -23.56 -15.92 -4.36
CA PHE A 324 -22.36 -15.13 -4.63
C PHE A 324 -22.11 -14.98 -6.14
N SER A 325 -21.83 -13.76 -6.57
CA SER A 325 -21.41 -13.42 -7.93
C SER A 325 -20.21 -12.49 -7.86
N ARG A 326 -19.18 -12.76 -8.66
CA ARG A 326 -17.96 -11.94 -8.72
C ARG A 326 -18.12 -10.71 -9.61
N GLU A 327 -19.10 -10.69 -10.50
CA GLU A 327 -19.25 -9.61 -11.50
C GLU A 327 -20.24 -8.53 -11.03
N ASP A 328 -21.18 -8.88 -10.15
CA ASP A 328 -22.28 -8.00 -9.71
C ASP A 328 -21.90 -7.13 -8.50
N PHE A 329 -20.85 -6.31 -8.63
CA PHE A 329 -20.46 -5.37 -7.56
C PHE A 329 -21.42 -4.18 -7.42
N GLU A 330 -22.01 -3.73 -8.53
CA GLU A 330 -22.99 -2.62 -8.56
C GLU A 330 -24.39 -3.05 -8.08
N GLY A 331 -24.68 -4.36 -8.12
CA GLY A 331 -25.91 -4.95 -7.60
C GLY A 331 -25.79 -5.46 -6.15
N SER A 332 -24.69 -5.16 -5.47
CA SER A 332 -24.47 -5.61 -4.11
C SER A 332 -25.57 -5.01 -3.22
N PRO A 333 -26.34 -5.84 -2.49
CA PRO A 333 -27.42 -5.33 -1.66
C PRO A 333 -26.85 -4.30 -0.68
N LEU A 334 -27.62 -3.23 -0.41
CA LEU A 334 -27.35 -2.19 0.61
C LEU A 334 -27.34 -2.75 2.05
N CYS A 335 -27.14 -4.07 2.21
CA CYS A 335 -27.07 -4.74 3.48
C CYS A 335 -25.61 -4.80 3.98
N PRO A 336 -25.41 -4.87 5.30
CA PRO A 336 -24.07 -5.02 5.86
C PRO A 336 -23.36 -6.28 5.33
N HIS A 337 -22.08 -6.13 5.04
CA HIS A 337 -21.21 -7.27 4.72
C HIS A 337 -20.96 -8.10 5.98
N VAL A 338 -21.20 -9.40 5.93
CA VAL A 338 -21.03 -10.30 7.09
C VAL A 338 -19.75 -11.11 6.92
N LEU A 339 -18.78 -10.86 7.79
CA LEU A 339 -17.60 -11.69 7.93
C LEU A 339 -17.90 -12.84 8.89
N VAL A 340 -17.76 -14.08 8.42
CA VAL A 340 -17.89 -15.30 9.24
C VAL A 340 -16.51 -15.93 9.40
N VAL A 341 -16.04 -16.10 10.63
CA VAL A 341 -14.77 -16.77 10.94
C VAL A 341 -15.07 -18.12 11.60
N CYS A 342 -14.51 -19.21 11.05
CA CYS A 342 -14.64 -20.54 11.61
C CYS A 342 -13.27 -21.06 12.05
N ASP A 343 -13.06 -21.19 13.38
CA ASP A 343 -11.85 -21.75 14.00
C ASP A 343 -12.01 -23.23 14.35
N THR A 344 -12.63 -23.98 13.44
CA THR A 344 -12.90 -25.42 13.58
C THR A 344 -12.93 -26.14 12.26
N LEU A 345 -12.57 -27.42 12.32
CA LEU A 345 -12.90 -28.38 11.29
C LEU A 345 -13.48 -29.66 11.90
N PRO A 346 -14.47 -30.29 11.24
CA PRO A 346 -15.17 -29.81 10.04
C PRO A 346 -16.16 -28.66 10.34
N ILE A 347 -16.59 -27.94 9.30
CA ILE A 347 -17.72 -27.00 9.40
C ILE A 347 -19.02 -27.82 9.56
N PRO A 348 -20.00 -27.37 10.37
CA PRO A 348 -21.30 -28.04 10.46
C PRO A 348 -21.98 -28.19 9.10
N SER A 349 -22.63 -29.33 8.85
CA SER A 349 -23.29 -29.64 7.57
C SER A 349 -24.31 -28.58 7.14
N GLU A 350 -25.00 -27.98 8.10
CA GLU A 350 -26.00 -26.93 7.91
C GLU A 350 -25.40 -25.63 7.36
N ALA A 351 -24.09 -25.44 7.48
CA ALA A 351 -23.34 -24.28 7.01
C ALA A 351 -22.48 -24.58 5.77
N GLU A 352 -22.58 -25.78 5.18
CA GLU A 352 -21.78 -26.19 4.02
C GLU A 352 -22.08 -25.35 2.76
N TRP A 353 -23.28 -24.75 2.67
CA TRP A 353 -23.65 -23.82 1.60
C TRP A 353 -22.75 -22.57 1.54
N LEU A 354 -22.12 -22.18 2.66
CA LEU A 354 -21.13 -21.08 2.67
C LEU A 354 -19.88 -21.42 1.83
N LEU A 355 -19.54 -22.70 1.72
CA LEU A 355 -18.40 -23.18 0.93
C LEU A 355 -18.78 -23.36 -0.54
N SER A 356 -19.93 -23.98 -0.81
CA SER A 356 -20.33 -24.40 -2.16
C SER A 356 -20.97 -23.28 -2.99
N GLU A 357 -21.95 -22.58 -2.44
CA GLU A 357 -22.73 -21.56 -3.15
C GLU A 357 -22.26 -20.14 -2.82
N GLY A 358 -21.88 -19.91 -1.55
CA GLY A 358 -21.64 -18.57 -1.04
C GLY A 358 -22.88 -17.68 -1.10
N ARG A 359 -22.81 -16.49 -0.50
CA ARG A 359 -23.89 -15.49 -0.57
C ARG A 359 -23.29 -14.11 -0.77
N MET A 360 -24.02 -13.25 -1.48
CA MET A 360 -23.62 -11.86 -1.68
C MET A 360 -23.46 -11.14 -0.33
N GLY A 361 -22.37 -10.40 -0.19
CA GLY A 361 -22.06 -9.69 1.04
C GLY A 361 -21.72 -10.61 2.22
N VAL A 362 -21.28 -11.85 1.98
CA VAL A 362 -20.85 -12.78 3.03
C VAL A 362 -19.50 -13.36 2.64
N THR A 363 -18.54 -13.30 3.56
CA THR A 363 -17.23 -13.93 3.38
C THR A 363 -16.94 -14.86 4.55
N LEU A 364 -16.65 -16.11 4.24
CA LEU A 364 -16.23 -17.13 5.19
C LEU A 364 -14.71 -17.21 5.24
N ILE A 365 -14.12 -16.98 6.40
CA ILE A 365 -12.71 -17.29 6.70
C ILE A 365 -12.67 -18.58 7.51
N ARG A 366 -12.05 -19.61 6.94
CA ARG A 366 -11.88 -20.92 7.58
C ARG A 366 -10.43 -21.14 7.99
N LEU A 367 -10.19 -21.46 9.25
CA LEU A 367 -8.86 -21.77 9.77
C LEU A 367 -8.63 -23.29 9.72
N ALA A 368 -7.48 -23.71 9.19
CA ALA A 368 -7.08 -25.12 9.14
C ALA A 368 -5.62 -25.31 9.55
N PRO A 369 -5.30 -26.37 10.31
CA PRO A 369 -3.91 -26.69 10.64
C PRO A 369 -3.16 -27.40 9.50
N ASP A 370 -3.84 -27.82 8.42
CA ASP A 370 -3.23 -28.54 7.30
C ASP A 370 -3.44 -27.80 5.97
N THR A 371 -2.38 -27.79 5.16
CA THR A 371 -2.29 -27.34 3.77
C THR A 371 -2.97 -28.30 2.78
N GLN A 372 -3.34 -29.53 3.19
CA GLN A 372 -3.99 -30.51 2.30
C GLN A 372 -5.50 -30.27 2.12
N GLY A 373 -5.85 -29.09 1.62
CA GLY A 373 -7.23 -28.71 1.39
C GLY A 373 -7.35 -27.57 0.40
N GLY A 374 -6.61 -27.65 -0.71
CA GLY A 374 -6.69 -26.68 -1.80
C GLY A 374 -8.12 -26.55 -2.28
N THR A 375 -8.71 -25.38 -2.09
CA THR A 375 -10.08 -25.11 -2.53
C THR A 375 -10.05 -24.85 -4.03
N ALA A 376 -10.77 -25.66 -4.81
CA ALA A 376 -10.96 -25.40 -6.24
C ALA A 376 -11.63 -24.03 -6.51
N VAL A 377 -12.33 -23.49 -5.51
CA VAL A 377 -13.03 -22.21 -5.55
C VAL A 377 -12.73 -21.46 -4.25
N GLY A 378 -11.83 -20.47 -4.29
CA GLY A 378 -11.47 -19.67 -3.12
C GLY A 378 -10.08 -19.05 -3.18
N LEU A 379 -9.73 -18.32 -2.13
CA LEU A 379 -8.40 -17.78 -1.89
C LEU A 379 -7.75 -18.53 -0.73
N GLU A 380 -6.53 -19.03 -0.94
CA GLU A 380 -5.80 -19.77 0.07
C GLU A 380 -4.63 -18.93 0.63
N PHE A 381 -4.56 -18.82 1.94
CA PHE A 381 -3.47 -18.18 2.68
C PHE A 381 -2.65 -19.27 3.36
N THR A 382 -1.42 -19.46 2.95
CA THR A 382 -0.49 -20.34 3.68
C THR A 382 0.40 -19.48 4.57
N VAL A 383 0.27 -19.65 5.88
CA VAL A 383 1.05 -18.95 6.90
C VAL A 383 2.16 -19.88 7.38
N THR A 384 3.40 -19.51 7.10
CA THR A 384 4.59 -20.20 7.60
C THR A 384 5.26 -19.40 8.72
N ASP A 385 6.38 -19.88 9.27
CA ASP A 385 7.13 -19.14 10.27
C ASP A 385 7.81 -17.89 9.73
N GLU A 386 8.14 -17.89 8.43
CA GLU A 386 8.89 -16.82 7.77
C GLU A 386 8.00 -15.98 6.84
N ASP A 387 7.11 -16.60 6.07
CA ASP A 387 6.35 -15.93 5.01
C ASP A 387 4.85 -16.26 5.02
N LEU A 388 4.08 -15.37 4.40
CA LEU A 388 2.69 -15.51 3.99
C LEU A 388 2.65 -15.69 2.48
N SER A 389 2.07 -16.79 1.99
CA SER A 389 1.69 -16.93 0.58
C SER A 389 0.19 -16.77 0.41
N LEU A 390 -0.21 -16.00 -0.61
CA LEU A 390 -1.59 -15.86 -1.06
C LEU A 390 -1.71 -16.55 -2.41
N GLU A 391 -2.55 -17.56 -2.50
CA GLU A 391 -2.66 -18.42 -3.67
C GLU A 391 -4.08 -18.39 -4.22
N THR A 392 -4.15 -18.02 -5.50
CA THR A 392 -5.30 -18.26 -6.37
C THR A 392 -4.87 -19.26 -7.44
N PRO A 393 -5.78 -19.89 -8.19
CA PRO A 393 -5.42 -20.83 -9.25
C PRO A 393 -4.41 -20.29 -10.29
N ASN A 394 -4.34 -18.97 -10.46
CA ASN A 394 -3.52 -18.31 -11.49
C ASN A 394 -2.34 -17.50 -10.94
N VAL A 395 -2.40 -17.07 -9.68
CA VAL A 395 -1.44 -16.09 -9.13
C VAL A 395 -1.07 -16.46 -7.70
N ARG A 396 0.23 -16.38 -7.42
CA ARG A 396 0.83 -16.52 -6.10
C ARG A 396 1.51 -15.22 -5.71
N TYR A 397 1.15 -14.67 -4.55
CA TYR A 397 1.85 -13.56 -3.91
C TYR A 397 2.55 -14.05 -2.65
N VAL A 398 3.71 -13.47 -2.33
CA VAL A 398 4.49 -13.81 -1.13
C VAL A 398 4.84 -12.52 -0.41
N GLY A 399 4.72 -12.54 0.91
CA GLY A 399 5.13 -11.43 1.77
C GLY A 399 5.19 -11.84 3.23
N GLN A 400 5.20 -10.86 4.12
CA GLN A 400 5.25 -11.03 5.56
C GLN A 400 3.84 -10.90 6.16
N PRO A 401 3.36 -11.87 6.97
CA PRO A 401 2.03 -11.79 7.56
C PRO A 401 1.95 -10.70 8.62
N ASP A 402 0.85 -9.97 8.62
CA ASP A 402 0.49 -9.14 9.77
C ASP A 402 0.07 -10.03 10.94
N ALA A 403 0.29 -9.56 12.17
CA ALA A 403 -0.05 -10.30 13.37
C ALA A 403 -0.63 -9.37 14.45
N LEU A 404 -1.73 -9.79 15.05
CA LEU A 404 -2.33 -9.13 16.21
C LEU A 404 -2.62 -10.18 17.28
N THR A 405 -1.97 -10.08 18.43
CA THR A 405 -2.14 -11.01 19.56
C THR A 405 -3.53 -10.88 20.22
N SER A 406 -3.99 -11.91 20.93
CA SER A 406 -5.31 -11.90 21.59
C SER A 406 -5.43 -10.73 22.58
N ARG A 407 -4.36 -10.48 23.36
CA ARG A 407 -4.29 -9.34 24.28
C ARG A 407 -4.39 -7.98 23.57
N GLN A 408 -3.81 -7.84 22.38
CA GLN A 408 -3.95 -6.60 21.58
C GLN A 408 -5.36 -6.45 21.03
N ALA A 409 -5.97 -7.55 20.54
CA ALA A 409 -7.34 -7.58 20.04
C ALA A 409 -8.35 -7.17 21.13
N VAL A 410 -8.25 -7.74 22.35
CA VAL A 410 -9.09 -7.35 23.50
C VAL A 410 -8.99 -5.85 23.80
N ARG A 411 -7.78 -5.28 23.79
CA ARG A 411 -7.58 -3.85 24.05
C ARG A 411 -8.23 -2.98 22.97
N LEU A 412 -8.06 -3.36 21.71
CA LEU A 412 -8.67 -2.68 20.57
C LEU A 412 -10.21 -2.74 20.65
N ALA A 413 -10.76 -3.92 20.96
CA ALA A 413 -12.20 -4.12 21.08
C ALA A 413 -12.81 -3.28 22.21
N ARG A 414 -12.11 -3.20 23.36
CA ARG A 414 -12.52 -2.34 24.47
C ARG A 414 -12.50 -0.86 24.09
N ASP A 415 -11.49 -0.41 23.35
CA ASP A 415 -11.43 0.97 22.85
C ASP A 415 -12.62 1.27 21.92
N LEU A 416 -13.04 0.31 21.08
CA LEU A 416 -14.21 0.44 20.20
C LEU A 416 -15.56 0.33 20.92
N SER A 417 -15.64 -0.46 21.99
CA SER A 417 -16.91 -0.85 22.65
C SER A 417 -17.79 0.33 23.11
N GLY A 418 -17.16 1.46 23.42
CA GLY A 418 -17.79 2.69 23.91
C GLY A 418 -18.43 3.55 22.81
N PHE A 419 -18.16 3.29 21.53
CA PHE A 419 -18.73 4.06 20.43
C PHE A 419 -20.07 3.49 19.96
N ARG A 420 -20.98 4.37 19.56
CA ARG A 420 -22.22 4.06 18.83
C ARG A 420 -22.31 4.97 17.63
N LEU A 421 -22.72 4.45 16.49
CA LEU A 421 -23.02 5.31 15.35
C LEU A 421 -24.21 6.20 15.71
N ALA A 422 -24.14 7.48 15.33
CA ALA A 422 -25.30 8.36 15.40
C ALA A 422 -26.34 7.90 14.37
N ASP A 423 -27.58 7.66 14.80
CA ASP A 423 -28.67 7.49 13.86
C ASP A 423 -28.93 8.84 13.18
N CYS A 424 -28.94 8.89 11.85
CA CYS A 424 -29.24 10.10 11.08
C CYS A 424 -30.64 10.71 11.36
N ARG A 425 -31.44 10.12 12.27
CA ARG A 425 -32.77 10.60 12.65
C ARG A 425 -32.76 11.61 13.81
N ASP A 426 -31.70 11.66 14.62
CA ASP A 426 -31.64 12.54 15.80
C ASP A 426 -31.34 14.02 15.46
N GLU A 427 -30.93 14.33 14.23
CA GLU A 427 -30.63 15.72 13.81
C GLU A 427 -31.87 16.61 13.72
N THR A 428 -33.08 16.05 13.64
CA THR A 428 -34.32 16.84 13.60
C THR A 428 -34.88 17.21 14.98
N GLY A 429 -34.33 16.65 16.06
CA GLY A 429 -34.85 16.84 17.43
C GLY A 429 -34.18 17.95 18.25
N ASN A 430 -33.02 18.47 17.84
CA ASN A 430 -32.19 19.33 18.69
C ASN A 430 -31.77 20.65 18.02
N GLN A 431 -32.70 21.34 17.36
CA GLN A 431 -32.56 22.77 17.00
C GLN A 431 -33.33 23.72 17.95
N ALA A 432 -33.80 23.24 19.11
CA ALA A 432 -34.39 24.09 20.14
C ALA A 432 -33.36 24.40 21.23
N GLY A 433 -32.70 25.56 21.14
CA GLY A 433 -31.89 26.10 22.23
C GLY A 433 -30.56 26.71 21.81
N HIS A 434 -30.54 27.57 20.79
CA HIS A 434 -29.46 28.57 20.71
C HIS A 434 -29.92 29.79 21.50
N ASP A 435 -29.47 29.87 22.75
CA ASP A 435 -29.66 31.04 23.60
C ASP A 435 -28.95 32.26 22.98
N ASP A 436 -29.75 33.31 22.75
CA ASP A 436 -29.30 34.66 22.42
C ASP A 436 -28.34 35.18 23.49
N ILE A 437 -27.10 35.46 23.10
CA ILE A 437 -26.18 36.30 23.87
C ILE A 437 -26.32 37.73 23.36
N PRO A 438 -26.78 38.71 24.16
CA PRO A 438 -26.74 40.11 23.75
C PRO A 438 -25.31 40.63 23.89
N SER A 439 -24.77 41.20 22.81
CA SER A 439 -23.53 41.98 22.83
C SER A 439 -23.82 43.45 23.20
N PRO A 440 -22.87 44.15 23.84
CA PRO A 440 -23.06 45.48 24.43
C PRO A 440 -23.28 46.62 23.44
#